data_AF-A0A2G8KIH5-F1
#
_entry.id   AF-A0A2G8KIH5-F1
#
_cell.length_a   1.000
_cell.length_b   1.000
_cell.length_c   1.000
_cell.angle_alpha   90.00
_cell.angle_beta   90.00
_cell.angle_gamma   90.00
#
_symmetry.space_group_name_H-M   'P 1'
#
loop_
_entity.id
_entity.type
_entity.pdbx_description
1 polymer ?
#
loop_
_entity_poly.entity_id
_entity_poly.type
_entity_poly.pdbx_seq_one_letter_code
_entity_poly.pdbx_strand_id
1 'polypeptide(L)'
;MNSIAARNLHDYLNRIQGCDRLAAFVCSNTKEQLEEGSKAIRNVCQKEVDVSWFHKETRQRSTINLLESASKKNIPITSIVCHESLRCINDAADKMIFKSGLAMNHLTTLQEIWFEQREKEYTEDEFHAILKFAAKCDQLMTVKFVHSLLPQFVNAGEAQAILLARNCEVFFHTLGVWYFLDLSTGSWQFRIGRHFLSNEDFENAAEMYRIFYHLVIMNVINNIDIDILNLFDNTYTFSFCF
;
A
#
# COMPACT_ATOMS: atom_id res chain seq x y z
N MET A 1 31.56 -0.27 -26.15
CA MET A 1 30.96 0.85 -25.40
C MET A 1 31.97 1.98 -25.29
N ASN A 2 31.57 3.23 -25.57
CA ASN A 2 32.43 4.42 -25.51
C ASN A 2 32.75 4.78 -24.04
N SER A 3 34.03 4.93 -23.69
CA SER A 3 34.51 5.21 -22.32
C SER A 3 33.97 6.51 -21.74
N ILE A 4 33.54 7.44 -22.59
CA ILE A 4 32.91 8.70 -22.20
C ILE A 4 31.47 8.47 -21.71
N ALA A 5 30.72 7.59 -22.37
CA ALA A 5 29.34 7.28 -21.99
C ALA A 5 29.27 6.57 -20.64
N ALA A 6 30.20 5.66 -20.35
CA ALA A 6 30.30 4.98 -19.07
C ALA A 6 30.65 5.95 -17.92
N ARG A 7 31.55 6.91 -18.17
CA ARG A 7 31.95 7.92 -17.17
C ARG A 7 30.82 8.90 -16.86
N ASN A 8 30.13 9.39 -17.90
CA ASN A 8 28.98 10.28 -17.74
C ASN A 8 27.83 9.62 -16.97
N LEU A 9 27.60 8.32 -17.21
CA LEU A 9 26.60 7.55 -16.45
C LEU A 9 27.02 7.41 -14.98
N HIS A 10 28.29 7.12 -14.70
CA HIS A 10 28.81 7.03 -13.33
C HIS A 10 28.70 8.36 -12.56
N ASP A 11 29.07 9.48 -13.19
CA ASP A 11 28.97 10.82 -12.59
C ASP A 11 27.51 11.22 -12.35
N TYR A 12 26.60 10.84 -13.26
CA TYR A 12 25.17 11.05 -13.09
C TYR A 12 24.63 10.23 -11.90
N LEU A 13 24.96 8.93 -11.83
CA LEU A 13 24.55 8.03 -10.75
C LEU A 13 24.97 8.50 -9.36
N ASN A 14 26.15 9.10 -9.23
CA ASN A 14 26.65 9.59 -7.94
C ASN A 14 26.00 10.91 -7.47
N ARG A 15 25.31 11.63 -8.37
CA ARG A 15 24.61 12.88 -8.05
C ARG A 15 23.16 12.68 -7.62
N ILE A 16 22.59 11.51 -7.87
CA ILE A 16 21.21 11.19 -7.52
C ILE A 16 21.17 10.55 -6.12
N GLN A 17 20.14 10.86 -5.34
CA GLN A 17 19.96 10.34 -3.97
C GLN A 17 18.82 9.32 -3.90
N GLY A 18 18.94 8.33 -3.02
CA GLY A 18 17.86 7.40 -2.71
C GLY A 18 17.45 6.48 -3.87
N CYS A 19 16.15 6.33 -4.09
CA CYS A 19 15.57 5.39 -5.06
C CYS A 19 15.95 5.69 -6.51
N ASP A 20 16.22 6.95 -6.86
CA ASP A 20 16.60 7.35 -8.22
C ASP A 20 17.99 6.81 -8.60
N ARG A 21 18.93 6.80 -7.64
CA ARG A 21 20.26 6.19 -7.82
C ARG A 21 20.14 4.68 -8.07
N LEU A 22 19.26 4.02 -7.32
CA LEU A 22 19.03 2.57 -7.42
C LEU A 22 18.33 2.17 -8.73
N ALA A 23 17.34 2.94 -9.17
CA ALA A 23 16.68 2.72 -10.46
C ALA A 23 17.68 2.83 -11.63
N ALA A 24 18.63 3.77 -11.55
CA ALA A 24 19.64 3.94 -12.56
C ALA A 24 20.77 2.87 -12.48
N PHE A 25 21.06 2.31 -11.29
CA PHE A 25 21.92 1.13 -11.15
C PHE A 25 21.33 -0.13 -11.82
N VAL A 26 20.01 -0.31 -11.74
CA VAL A 26 19.30 -1.43 -12.40
C VAL A 26 19.50 -1.43 -13.92
N CYS A 27 19.75 -0.26 -14.53
CA CYS A 27 19.94 -0.09 -15.97
C CYS A 27 21.41 -0.26 -16.45
N SER A 28 22.36 -0.67 -15.59
CA SER A 28 23.80 -0.73 -15.92
C SER A 28 24.31 -2.16 -16.19
N ASN A 29 25.32 -2.29 -17.07
CA ASN A 29 25.70 -3.56 -17.75
C ASN A 29 26.98 -4.26 -17.23
N THR A 30 27.54 -3.92 -16.07
CA THR A 30 28.70 -4.67 -15.53
C THR A 30 28.29 -5.62 -14.40
N LYS A 31 28.97 -6.76 -14.30
CA LYS A 31 28.62 -7.84 -13.36
C LYS A 31 28.73 -7.40 -11.89
N GLU A 32 29.77 -6.66 -11.53
CA GLU A 32 29.94 -6.11 -10.17
C GLU A 32 28.86 -5.07 -9.83
N GLN A 33 28.49 -4.19 -10.78
CA GLN A 33 27.43 -3.19 -10.56
C GLN A 33 26.04 -3.83 -10.45
N LEU A 34 25.81 -4.95 -11.13
CA LEU A 34 24.59 -5.75 -11.02
C LEU A 34 24.46 -6.41 -9.64
N GLU A 35 25.56 -6.91 -9.07
CA GLU A 35 25.57 -7.49 -7.71
C GLU A 35 25.39 -6.42 -6.63
N GLU A 36 26.12 -5.30 -6.72
CA GLU A 36 25.99 -4.18 -5.80
C GLU A 36 24.59 -3.55 -5.87
N GLY A 37 24.06 -3.38 -7.08
CA GLY A 37 22.69 -2.93 -7.31
C GLY A 37 21.65 -3.89 -6.71
N SER A 38 21.84 -5.21 -6.86
CA SER A 38 20.93 -6.21 -6.28
C SER A 38 20.95 -6.19 -4.75
N LYS A 39 22.13 -6.02 -4.14
CA LYS A 39 22.26 -5.87 -2.68
C LYS A 39 21.56 -4.61 -2.18
N ALA A 40 21.71 -3.50 -2.90
CA ALA A 40 21.09 -2.23 -2.53
C ALA A 40 19.56 -2.26 -2.70
N ILE A 41 19.05 -2.86 -3.78
CA ILE A 41 17.60 -3.09 -3.98
C ILE A 41 17.04 -3.95 -2.85
N ARG A 42 17.74 -5.04 -2.49
CA ARG A 42 17.34 -5.92 -1.38
C ARG A 42 17.24 -5.14 -0.07
N ASN A 43 18.21 -4.29 0.25
CA ASN A 43 18.18 -3.48 1.47
C ASN A 43 16.99 -2.53 1.52
N VAL A 44 16.54 -1.98 0.38
CA VAL A 44 15.34 -1.14 0.31
C VAL A 44 14.09 -1.99 0.46
N CYS A 45 13.99 -3.10 -0.29
CA CYS A 45 12.80 -3.95 -0.31
C CYS A 45 12.58 -4.74 1.00
N GLN A 46 13.61 -4.86 1.84
CA GLN A 46 13.49 -5.46 3.17
C GLN A 46 12.79 -4.54 4.19
N LYS A 47 12.63 -3.26 3.87
CA LYS A 47 11.93 -2.28 4.68
C LYS A 47 10.57 -1.97 4.06
N GLU A 48 9.78 -1.19 4.78
CA GLU A 48 8.60 -0.54 4.24
C GLU A 48 8.99 0.46 3.15
N VAL A 49 8.38 0.33 1.97
CA VAL A 49 8.60 1.21 0.82
C VAL A 49 7.36 2.05 0.56
N ASP A 50 7.50 3.37 0.71
CA ASP A 50 6.41 4.31 0.54
C ASP A 50 6.28 4.81 -0.91
N VAL A 51 5.12 4.56 -1.51
CA VAL A 51 4.65 5.14 -2.77
C VAL A 51 3.60 6.20 -2.46
N SER A 52 4.05 7.37 -1.99
CA SER A 52 3.17 8.47 -1.58
C SER A 52 2.76 9.41 -2.70
N TRP A 53 1.51 9.91 -2.66
CA TRP A 53 1.02 11.01 -3.49
C TRP A 53 1.81 12.30 -3.28
N PHE A 54 2.35 12.53 -2.09
CA PHE A 54 3.14 13.72 -1.76
C PHE A 54 4.55 13.69 -2.36
N HIS A 55 4.99 12.54 -2.87
CA HIS A 55 6.23 12.45 -3.62
C HIS A 55 6.06 13.01 -5.04
N LYS A 56 7.10 13.68 -5.55
CA LYS A 56 7.19 14.04 -6.96
C LYS A 56 7.00 12.81 -7.85
N GLU A 57 6.33 12.97 -8.99
CA GLU A 57 6.09 11.88 -9.94
C GLU A 57 7.38 11.13 -10.31
N THR A 58 8.50 11.85 -10.49
CA THR A 58 9.80 11.24 -10.80
C THR A 58 10.25 10.25 -9.73
N ARG A 59 10.09 10.60 -8.45
CA ARG A 59 10.42 9.72 -7.33
C ARG A 59 9.47 8.53 -7.26
N GLN A 60 8.15 8.76 -7.40
CA GLN A 60 7.17 7.66 -7.44
C GLN A 60 7.50 6.67 -8.56
N ARG A 61 7.81 7.17 -9.76
CA ARG A 61 8.17 6.36 -10.93
C ARG A 61 9.43 5.54 -10.67
N SER A 62 10.48 6.14 -10.09
CA SER A 62 11.70 5.41 -9.71
C SER A 62 11.42 4.33 -8.67
N THR A 63 10.58 4.59 -7.67
CA THR A 63 10.17 3.60 -6.68
C THR A 63 9.43 2.44 -7.32
N ILE A 64 8.44 2.70 -8.18
CA ILE A 64 7.69 1.66 -8.90
C ILE A 64 8.64 0.80 -9.76
N ASN A 65 9.52 1.43 -10.53
CA ASN A 65 10.49 0.73 -11.37
C ASN A 65 11.44 -0.16 -10.53
N LEU A 66 11.84 0.31 -9.34
CA LEU A 66 12.65 -0.45 -8.40
C LEU A 66 11.90 -1.69 -7.89
N LEU A 67 10.64 -1.53 -7.47
CA LEU A 67 9.80 -2.61 -6.96
C LEU A 67 9.52 -3.67 -8.04
N GLU A 68 9.18 -3.25 -9.25
CA GLU A 68 9.00 -4.18 -10.39
C GLU A 68 10.30 -4.90 -10.74
N SER A 69 11.44 -4.20 -10.65
CA SER A 69 12.74 -4.81 -10.89
C SER A 69 13.14 -5.79 -9.79
N ALA A 70 12.76 -5.53 -8.54
CA ALA A 70 12.97 -6.43 -7.43
C ALA A 70 12.15 -7.71 -7.62
N SER A 71 10.87 -7.59 -7.93
CA SER A 71 9.98 -8.73 -8.20
C SER A 71 10.47 -9.57 -9.39
N LYS A 72 10.86 -8.95 -10.51
CA LYS A 72 11.46 -9.66 -11.66
C LYS A 72 12.74 -10.42 -11.33
N LYS A 73 13.49 -9.96 -10.33
CA LYS A 73 14.73 -10.61 -9.84
C LYS A 73 14.46 -11.58 -8.68
N ASN A 74 13.20 -11.89 -8.38
CA ASN A 74 12.79 -12.70 -7.23
C ASN A 74 13.35 -12.20 -5.89
N ILE A 75 13.52 -10.88 -5.76
CA ILE A 75 13.90 -10.26 -4.49
C ILE A 75 12.62 -10.06 -3.66
N PRO A 76 12.56 -10.57 -2.41
CA PRO A 76 11.42 -10.34 -1.53
C PRO A 76 11.18 -8.86 -1.27
N ILE A 77 9.92 -8.45 -1.35
CA ILE A 77 9.47 -7.09 -1.01
C ILE A 77 8.61 -7.23 0.24
N THR A 78 9.15 -6.77 1.38
CA THR A 78 8.52 -6.95 2.68
C THR A 78 7.21 -6.20 2.77
N SER A 79 7.18 -4.90 2.45
CA SER A 79 5.97 -4.09 2.58
C SER A 79 5.98 -2.88 1.65
N ILE A 80 4.82 -2.58 1.06
CA ILE A 80 4.56 -1.35 0.30
C ILE A 80 3.44 -0.57 0.98
N VAL A 81 3.65 0.72 1.19
CA VAL A 81 2.59 1.65 1.61
C VAL A 81 2.20 2.54 0.44
N CYS A 82 0.93 2.48 0.06
CA CYS A 82 0.31 3.38 -0.90
C CYS A 82 -0.31 4.56 -0.14
N HIS A 83 0.52 5.52 0.27
CA HIS A 83 0.08 6.65 1.07
C HIS A 83 -0.61 7.72 0.20
N GLU A 84 -1.92 7.84 0.36
CA GLU A 84 -2.80 8.75 -0.39
C GLU A 84 -2.72 8.62 -1.90
N SER A 85 -2.14 7.54 -2.42
CA SER A 85 -1.65 7.47 -3.80
C SER A 85 -2.47 6.58 -4.72
N LEU A 86 -3.21 5.61 -4.19
CA LEU A 86 -4.05 4.74 -5.01
C LEU A 86 -5.18 5.57 -5.64
N ARG A 87 -5.38 5.39 -6.95
CA ARG A 87 -6.53 5.90 -7.68
C ARG A 87 -7.54 4.79 -7.92
N CYS A 88 -7.12 3.69 -8.55
CA CYS A 88 -7.96 2.53 -8.83
C CYS A 88 -7.10 1.33 -9.26
N ILE A 89 -7.74 0.17 -9.38
CA ILE A 89 -7.21 -0.97 -10.12
C ILE A 89 -7.82 -0.96 -11.53
N ASN A 90 -6.99 -1.17 -12.54
CA ASN A 90 -7.42 -1.41 -13.91
C ASN A 90 -7.45 -2.93 -14.15
N ASP A 91 -8.62 -3.54 -13.97
CA ASP A 91 -8.84 -4.99 -14.15
C ASP A 91 -8.50 -5.49 -15.55
N ALA A 92 -8.69 -4.68 -16.61
CA ALA A 92 -8.38 -5.11 -17.98
C ALA A 92 -6.88 -5.18 -18.26
N ALA A 93 -6.09 -4.33 -17.59
CA ALA A 93 -4.64 -4.26 -17.75
C ALA A 93 -3.87 -4.99 -16.65
N ASP A 94 -4.55 -5.45 -15.59
CA ASP A 94 -3.95 -6.02 -14.38
C ASP A 94 -2.95 -5.09 -13.69
N LYS A 95 -3.32 -3.81 -13.58
CA LYS A 95 -2.44 -2.78 -13.00
C LYS A 95 -3.10 -1.99 -11.90
N MET A 96 -2.30 -1.69 -10.88
CA MET A 96 -2.60 -0.65 -9.92
C MET A 96 -2.28 0.71 -10.54
N ILE A 97 -3.25 1.62 -10.53
CA ILE A 97 -3.10 2.98 -11.06
C ILE A 97 -3.04 3.96 -9.90
N PHE A 98 -2.02 4.81 -9.90
CA PHE A 98 -1.84 5.86 -8.90
C PHE A 98 -2.51 7.17 -9.33
N LYS A 99 -2.81 8.06 -8.38
CA LYS A 99 -3.36 9.40 -8.63
C LYS A 99 -2.46 10.22 -9.56
N SER A 100 -1.15 9.94 -9.59
CA SER A 100 -0.17 10.54 -10.51
C SER A 100 -0.29 10.06 -11.96
N GLY A 101 -1.15 9.09 -12.25
CA GLY A 101 -1.27 8.45 -13.57
C GLY A 101 -0.22 7.37 -13.83
N LEU A 102 0.71 7.15 -12.90
CA LEU A 102 1.62 6.02 -12.93
C LEU A 102 0.86 4.71 -12.73
N ALA A 103 1.42 3.62 -13.26
CA ALA A 103 0.87 2.28 -13.12
C ALA A 103 1.95 1.33 -12.61
N MET A 104 1.56 0.38 -11.76
CA MET A 104 2.42 -0.69 -11.26
C MET A 104 1.76 -2.05 -11.53
N ASN A 105 2.56 -2.98 -12.04
CA ASN A 105 2.13 -4.37 -12.22
C ASN A 105 1.97 -5.07 -10.85
N HIS A 106 1.26 -6.20 -10.82
CA HIS A 106 1.30 -7.07 -9.63
C HIS A 106 2.73 -7.55 -9.37
N LEU A 107 3.09 -7.69 -8.10
CA LEU A 107 4.44 -8.02 -7.66
C LEU A 107 4.40 -9.38 -6.96
N THR A 108 4.92 -10.41 -7.61
CA THR A 108 4.83 -11.81 -7.13
C THR A 108 5.60 -12.06 -5.83
N THR A 109 6.57 -11.20 -5.50
CA THR A 109 7.40 -11.29 -4.29
C THR A 109 6.97 -10.34 -3.17
N LEU A 110 5.85 -9.64 -3.33
CA LEU A 110 5.31 -8.73 -2.33
C LEU A 110 4.65 -9.52 -1.20
N GLN A 111 5.02 -9.23 0.04
CA GLN A 111 4.49 -9.89 1.23
C GLN A 111 3.36 -9.11 1.90
N GLU A 112 3.41 -7.78 1.83
CA GLU A 112 2.44 -6.92 2.50
C GLU A 112 2.15 -5.66 1.68
N ILE A 113 0.88 -5.25 1.61
CA ILE A 113 0.48 -3.98 0.98
C ILE A 113 -0.53 -3.21 1.83
N TRP A 114 -0.25 -1.92 2.03
CA TRP A 114 -1.09 -1.03 2.83
C TRP A 114 -1.65 0.08 1.94
N PHE A 115 -2.94 0.31 2.04
CA PHE A 115 -3.65 1.43 1.42
C PHE A 115 -4.04 2.41 2.52
N GLU A 116 -3.29 3.50 2.63
CA GLU A 116 -3.63 4.60 3.52
C GLU A 116 -4.35 5.67 2.69
N GLN A 117 -5.66 5.78 2.87
CA GLN A 117 -6.49 6.74 2.14
C GLN A 117 -7.56 7.32 3.08
N ARG A 118 -7.34 8.54 3.54
CA ARG A 118 -8.29 9.33 4.33
C ARG A 118 -9.49 9.68 3.48
N GLU A 119 -10.64 9.79 4.14
CA GLU A 119 -11.93 10.17 3.51
C GLU A 119 -12.37 9.22 2.38
N LYS A 120 -11.70 8.06 2.22
CA LYS A 120 -12.03 7.09 1.18
C LYS A 120 -13.05 6.10 1.71
N GLU A 121 -14.26 6.20 1.18
CA GLU A 121 -15.22 5.09 1.16
C GLU A 121 -15.00 4.27 -0.11
N TYR A 122 -14.67 3.00 0.04
CA TYR A 122 -14.53 2.08 -1.08
C TYR A 122 -15.90 1.51 -1.46
N THR A 123 -16.18 1.50 -2.75
CA THR A 123 -17.32 0.73 -3.26
C THR A 123 -16.99 -0.77 -3.26
N GLU A 124 -18.02 -1.61 -3.38
CA GLU A 124 -17.83 -3.06 -3.55
C GLU A 124 -16.94 -3.38 -4.75
N ASP A 125 -17.20 -2.74 -5.90
CA ASP A 125 -16.42 -2.95 -7.12
C ASP A 125 -14.95 -2.57 -6.95
N GLU A 126 -14.67 -1.42 -6.31
CA GLU A 126 -13.30 -0.99 -6.06
C GLU A 126 -12.56 -1.96 -5.13
N PHE A 127 -13.22 -2.38 -4.06
CA PHE A 127 -12.65 -3.32 -3.10
C PHE A 127 -12.42 -4.71 -3.74
N HIS A 128 -13.36 -5.20 -4.55
CA HIS A 128 -13.22 -6.46 -5.28
C HIS A 128 -12.07 -6.41 -6.27
N ALA A 129 -11.90 -5.30 -7.00
CA ALA A 129 -10.78 -5.11 -7.92
C ALA A 129 -9.43 -5.17 -7.17
N ILE A 130 -9.35 -4.60 -5.97
CA ILE A 130 -8.16 -4.69 -5.11
C ILE A 130 -7.91 -6.12 -4.66
N LEU A 131 -8.94 -6.86 -4.23
CA LEU A 131 -8.78 -8.26 -3.84
C LEU A 131 -8.34 -9.14 -5.03
N LYS A 132 -8.87 -8.90 -6.23
CA LYS A 132 -8.42 -9.57 -7.47
C LYS A 132 -6.96 -9.27 -7.77
N PHE A 133 -6.53 -8.02 -7.61
CA PHE A 133 -5.13 -7.64 -7.78
C PHE A 133 -4.24 -8.33 -6.74
N ALA A 134 -4.64 -8.30 -5.46
CA ALA A 134 -3.95 -8.98 -4.36
C ALA A 134 -3.86 -10.50 -4.59
N ALA A 135 -4.90 -11.10 -5.18
CA ALA A 135 -4.93 -12.51 -5.53
C ALA A 135 -3.81 -12.92 -6.52
N LYS A 136 -3.29 -11.97 -7.31
CA LYS A 136 -2.21 -12.16 -8.30
C LYS A 136 -0.80 -11.93 -7.74
N CYS A 137 -0.68 -11.44 -6.51
CA CYS A 137 0.61 -11.28 -5.84
C CYS A 137 0.93 -12.56 -5.04
N ASP A 138 1.66 -13.51 -5.64
CA ASP A 138 1.82 -14.89 -5.12
C ASP A 138 2.23 -14.99 -3.64
N GLN A 139 3.19 -14.16 -3.21
CA GLN A 139 3.74 -14.18 -1.84
C GLN A 139 3.01 -13.25 -0.87
N LEU A 140 1.89 -12.65 -1.28
CA LEU A 140 1.17 -11.69 -0.46
C LEU A 140 0.49 -12.39 0.72
N MET A 141 0.87 -11.97 1.92
CA MET A 141 0.37 -12.49 3.18
C MET A 141 -0.60 -11.53 3.85
N THR A 142 -0.48 -10.23 3.58
CA THR A 142 -1.26 -9.22 4.29
C THR A 142 -1.69 -8.06 3.39
N VAL A 143 -2.97 -7.69 3.47
CA VAL A 143 -3.54 -6.47 2.88
C VAL A 143 -4.12 -5.61 3.99
N LYS A 144 -3.73 -4.34 4.07
CA LYS A 144 -4.26 -3.40 5.09
C LYS A 144 -4.90 -2.19 4.43
N PHE A 145 -6.00 -1.75 5.00
CA PHE A 145 -6.67 -0.50 4.67
C PHE A 145 -6.69 0.38 5.91
N VAL A 146 -6.17 1.60 5.81
CA VAL A 146 -6.05 2.51 6.94
C VAL A 146 -6.73 3.83 6.59
N HIS A 147 -7.45 4.39 7.57
CA HIS A 147 -8.17 5.67 7.43
C HIS A 147 -9.28 5.68 6.36
N SER A 148 -9.77 4.50 5.99
CA SER A 148 -10.80 4.29 4.97
C SER A 148 -11.96 3.47 5.52
N LEU A 149 -13.12 3.61 4.87
CA LEU A 149 -14.29 2.77 5.08
C LEU A 149 -14.37 1.73 3.95
N LEU A 150 -14.56 0.47 4.32
CA LEU A 150 -14.71 -0.63 3.38
C LEU A 150 -16.20 -1.00 3.19
N PRO A 151 -16.55 -1.84 2.21
CA PRO A 151 -17.90 -2.40 2.12
C PRO A 151 -18.22 -3.30 3.31
N GLN A 152 -19.47 -3.27 3.77
CA GLN A 152 -19.95 -4.10 4.89
C GLN A 152 -19.87 -5.60 4.59
N PHE A 153 -20.18 -5.98 3.36
CA PHE A 153 -20.14 -7.37 2.90
C PHE A 153 -19.19 -7.51 1.71
N VAL A 154 -18.46 -8.61 1.69
CA VAL A 154 -17.48 -8.90 0.66
C VAL A 154 -17.83 -10.21 -0.02
N ASN A 155 -18.00 -10.18 -1.33
CA ASN A 155 -18.13 -11.37 -2.16
C ASN A 155 -17.25 -11.22 -3.39
N ALA A 156 -15.95 -11.50 -3.23
CA ALA A 156 -14.98 -11.37 -4.31
C ALA A 156 -14.70 -12.68 -5.06
N GLY A 157 -15.56 -13.70 -4.88
CA GLY A 157 -15.52 -14.98 -5.60
C GLY A 157 -14.15 -15.66 -5.56
N GLU A 158 -13.59 -15.94 -6.73
CA GLU A 158 -12.30 -16.65 -6.87
C GLU A 158 -11.14 -15.94 -6.16
N ALA A 159 -11.09 -14.60 -6.18
CA ALA A 159 -10.02 -13.85 -5.52
C ALA A 159 -10.00 -14.11 -4.01
N GLN A 160 -11.17 -14.14 -3.39
CA GLN A 160 -11.34 -14.44 -1.97
C GLN A 160 -10.93 -15.89 -1.65
N ALA A 161 -11.28 -16.86 -2.51
CA ALA A 161 -10.86 -18.24 -2.35
C ALA A 161 -9.33 -18.42 -2.46
N ILE A 162 -8.68 -17.71 -3.40
CA ILE A 162 -7.22 -17.72 -3.56
C ILE A 162 -6.53 -17.12 -2.34
N LEU A 163 -7.03 -16.00 -1.81
CA LEU A 163 -6.47 -15.37 -0.62
C LEU A 163 -6.64 -16.24 0.62
N LEU A 164 -7.82 -16.88 0.77
CA LEU A 164 -8.10 -17.82 1.86
C LEU A 164 -7.16 -19.03 1.80
N ALA A 165 -6.99 -19.66 0.64
CA ALA A 165 -6.12 -20.81 0.46
C ALA A 165 -4.65 -20.52 0.80
N ARG A 166 -4.23 -19.25 0.70
CA ARG A 166 -2.89 -18.79 1.04
C ARG A 166 -2.76 -18.28 2.47
N ASN A 167 -3.84 -18.33 3.26
CA ASN A 167 -3.93 -17.72 4.59
C ASN A 167 -3.53 -16.22 4.57
N CYS A 168 -3.89 -15.51 3.50
CA CYS A 168 -3.68 -14.07 3.44
C CYS A 168 -4.65 -13.39 4.41
N GLU A 169 -4.14 -12.45 5.21
CA GLU A 169 -4.96 -11.68 6.13
C GLU A 169 -5.35 -10.33 5.49
N VAL A 170 -6.62 -9.96 5.62
CA VAL A 170 -7.14 -8.68 5.13
C VAL A 170 -7.69 -7.89 6.31
N PHE A 171 -7.15 -6.70 6.52
CA PHE A 171 -7.47 -5.84 7.66
C PHE A 171 -7.98 -4.48 7.21
N PHE A 172 -8.85 -3.87 8.01
CA PHE A 172 -9.00 -2.43 7.99
C PHE A 172 -8.93 -1.81 9.37
N HIS A 173 -8.44 -0.58 9.41
CA HIS A 173 -8.31 0.23 10.60
C HIS A 173 -9.02 1.55 10.39
N THR A 174 -10.04 1.79 11.20
CA THR A 174 -10.77 3.06 11.23
C THR A 174 -11.04 3.46 12.67
N LEU A 175 -10.85 4.75 12.97
CA LEU A 175 -11.11 5.35 14.29
C LEU A 175 -10.50 4.59 15.48
N GLY A 176 -9.25 4.12 15.35
CA GLY A 176 -8.54 3.41 16.42
C GLY A 176 -8.91 1.94 16.60
N VAL A 177 -9.81 1.39 15.75
CA VAL A 177 -10.26 0.00 15.85
C VAL A 177 -9.79 -0.79 14.62
N TRP A 178 -9.20 -1.95 14.88
CA TRP A 178 -8.80 -2.91 13.85
C TRP A 178 -9.85 -3.99 13.66
N TYR A 179 -10.17 -4.23 12.40
CA TYR A 179 -11.06 -5.27 11.94
C TYR A 179 -10.32 -6.21 10.98
N PHE A 180 -10.82 -7.42 10.87
CA PHE A 180 -10.29 -8.46 9.99
C PHE A 180 -11.43 -9.07 9.16
N LEU A 181 -11.17 -9.31 7.87
CA LEU A 181 -12.13 -9.97 6.99
C LEU A 181 -12.01 -11.48 7.13
N ASP A 182 -13.09 -12.12 7.56
CA ASP A 182 -13.19 -13.56 7.42
C ASP A 182 -13.42 -13.91 5.94
N LEU A 183 -12.34 -14.31 5.25
CA LEU A 183 -12.37 -14.68 3.84
C LEU A 183 -13.22 -15.94 3.56
N SER A 184 -13.65 -16.71 4.57
CA SER A 184 -14.56 -17.83 4.35
C SER A 184 -16.03 -17.40 4.26
N THR A 185 -16.40 -16.33 4.98
CA THR A 185 -17.78 -15.83 5.07
C THR A 185 -18.00 -14.50 4.35
N GLY A 186 -16.94 -13.75 4.05
CA GLY A 186 -17.03 -12.40 3.51
C GLY A 186 -17.48 -11.35 4.53
N SER A 187 -17.45 -11.69 5.82
CA SER A 187 -17.92 -10.83 6.92
C SER A 187 -16.76 -10.29 7.75
N TRP A 188 -16.93 -9.09 8.30
CA TRP A 188 -15.94 -8.48 9.18
C TRP A 188 -16.02 -9.03 10.60
N GLN A 189 -14.86 -9.08 11.26
CA GLN A 189 -14.70 -9.42 12.67
C GLN A 189 -13.84 -8.37 13.36
N PHE A 190 -14.06 -8.15 14.65
CA PHE A 190 -13.10 -7.42 15.47
C PHE A 190 -11.77 -8.17 15.50
N ARG A 191 -10.65 -7.46 15.31
CA ARG A 191 -9.32 -8.09 15.37
C ARG A 191 -9.07 -8.71 16.75
N ILE A 192 -9.48 -8.02 17.81
CA ILE A 192 -9.41 -8.52 19.19
C ILE A 192 -10.66 -9.37 19.46
N GLY A 193 -10.47 -10.58 19.99
CA GLY A 193 -11.56 -11.51 20.29
C GLY A 193 -12.14 -12.27 19.09
N ARG A 194 -11.92 -11.79 17.85
CA ARG A 194 -12.41 -12.43 16.60
C ARG A 194 -13.93 -12.64 16.59
N HIS A 195 -14.67 -11.73 17.22
CA HIS A 195 -16.13 -11.74 17.19
C HIS A 195 -16.63 -11.09 15.90
N PHE A 196 -17.71 -11.64 15.34
CA PHE A 196 -18.38 -11.07 14.18
C PHE A 196 -18.82 -9.64 14.46
N LEU A 197 -18.55 -8.77 13.50
CA LEU A 197 -19.04 -7.40 13.49
C LEU A 197 -20.48 -7.45 12.98
N SER A 198 -21.44 -7.08 13.83
CA SER A 198 -22.85 -7.06 13.43
C SER A 198 -23.09 -5.94 12.41
N ASN A 199 -24.22 -6.01 11.70
CA ASN A 199 -24.58 -4.97 10.74
C ASN A 199 -24.75 -3.60 11.42
N GLU A 200 -25.30 -3.60 12.63
CA GLU A 200 -25.49 -2.40 13.44
C GLU A 200 -24.15 -1.82 13.88
N ASP A 201 -23.22 -2.66 14.37
CA ASP A 201 -21.88 -2.20 14.75
C ASP A 201 -21.10 -1.63 13.56
N PHE A 202 -21.24 -2.26 12.39
CA PHE A 202 -20.62 -1.78 11.15
C PHE A 202 -21.18 -0.40 10.76
N GLU A 203 -22.51 -0.23 10.74
CA GLU A 203 -23.12 1.05 10.37
C GLU A 203 -22.79 2.15 11.39
N ASN A 204 -22.77 1.82 12.68
CA ASN A 204 -22.34 2.75 13.72
C ASN A 204 -20.88 3.21 13.50
N ALA A 205 -19.98 2.29 13.15
CA ALA A 205 -18.59 2.63 12.84
C ALA A 205 -18.48 3.48 11.56
N ALA A 206 -19.30 3.19 10.54
CA ALA A 206 -19.37 3.95 9.30
C ALA A 206 -19.91 5.37 9.53
N GLU A 207 -20.96 5.53 10.33
CA GLU A 207 -21.52 6.83 10.71
C GLU A 207 -20.50 7.66 11.50
N MET A 208 -19.84 7.07 12.50
CA MET A 208 -18.78 7.75 13.24
C MET A 208 -17.62 8.18 12.33
N TYR A 209 -17.23 7.34 11.36
CA TYR A 209 -16.20 7.69 10.38
C TYR A 209 -16.60 8.91 9.56
N ARG A 210 -17.82 8.91 9.02
CA ARG A 210 -18.37 10.03 8.23
C ARG A 210 -18.45 11.32 9.05
N ILE A 211 -18.90 11.24 10.30
CA ILE A 211 -18.96 12.39 11.21
C ILE A 211 -17.55 12.93 11.50
N PHE A 212 -16.59 12.06 11.84
CA PHE A 212 -15.23 12.46 12.15
C PHE A 212 -14.59 13.22 10.99
N TYR A 213 -14.63 12.66 9.78
CA TYR A 213 -14.02 13.30 8.62
C TYR A 213 -14.81 14.54 8.16
N HIS A 214 -16.14 14.57 8.32
CA HIS A 214 -16.91 15.80 8.10
C HIS A 214 -16.45 16.94 9.04
N LEU A 215 -16.24 16.65 10.33
CA LEU A 215 -15.75 17.63 11.30
C LEU A 215 -14.31 18.05 11.01
N VAL A 216 -13.43 17.12 10.63
CA VAL A 216 -12.04 17.44 10.22
C VAL A 216 -12.05 18.42 9.06
N ILE A 217 -12.81 18.13 8.00
CA ILE A 217 -12.93 18.99 6.82
C ILE A 217 -13.48 20.37 7.20
N MET A 218 -14.54 20.42 8.01
CA MET A 218 -15.14 21.67 8.47
C MET A 218 -14.16 22.49 9.33
N ASN A 219 -13.37 21.86 10.20
CA ASN A 219 -12.39 22.56 11.05
C ASN A 219 -11.19 23.08 10.24
N VAL A 220 -10.71 22.31 9.25
CA VAL A 220 -9.67 22.75 8.31
C VAL A 220 -10.14 23.96 7.49
N ILE A 221 -11.41 23.96 7.04
CA ILE A 221 -12.00 25.11 6.32
C ILE A 221 -12.17 26.32 7.23
N ASN A 222 -12.50 26.11 8.51
CA ASN A 222 -12.84 27.18 9.46
C ASN A 222 -11.65 27.72 10.28
N ASN A 223 -10.41 27.23 10.09
CA ASN A 223 -9.22 27.65 10.85
C ASN A 223 -9.40 27.53 12.38
N ILE A 224 -10.12 26.52 12.86
CA ILE A 224 -10.27 26.25 14.30
C ILE A 224 -9.21 25.22 14.73
N ASP A 225 -8.54 25.52 15.84
CA ASP A 225 -7.33 24.88 16.37
C ASP A 225 -7.27 23.34 16.23
N ILE A 226 -6.15 22.87 15.67
CA ILE A 226 -5.86 21.46 15.33
C ILE A 226 -5.70 20.56 16.59
N ASP A 227 -5.65 21.16 17.78
CA ASP A 227 -5.36 20.46 19.04
C ASP A 227 -6.44 19.47 19.50
N ILE A 228 -7.68 19.58 19.01
CA ILE A 228 -8.74 18.57 19.28
C ILE A 228 -8.51 17.28 18.49
N LEU A 229 -7.87 17.34 17.31
CA LEU A 229 -7.59 16.16 16.48
C LEU A 229 -6.52 15.27 17.10
N ASN A 230 -5.52 15.88 17.74
CA ASN A 230 -4.49 15.17 18.48
C ASN A 230 -5.03 14.39 19.70
N LEU A 231 -6.19 14.76 20.25
CA LEU A 231 -6.79 14.03 21.39
C LEU A 231 -7.41 12.69 20.97
N PHE A 232 -7.88 12.56 19.73
CA PHE A 232 -8.44 11.32 19.20
C PHE A 232 -7.36 10.37 18.64
N ASP A 233 -6.28 10.90 18.05
CA ASP A 233 -5.15 10.08 17.57
C ASP A 233 -4.18 9.65 18.71
N ASN A 234 -4.00 10.45 19.76
CA ASN A 234 -3.05 10.14 20.84
C ASN A 234 -3.60 9.26 21.97
N THR A 235 -4.87 8.83 21.93
CA THR A 235 -5.40 7.91 22.95
C THR A 235 -5.11 6.43 22.65
N TYR A 236 -4.55 6.10 21.48
CA TYR A 236 -4.20 4.70 21.12
C TYR A 236 -2.86 4.54 20.39
N THR A 237 -1.88 5.43 20.63
CA THR A 237 -0.47 5.12 20.35
C THR A 237 0.06 4.12 21.39
N PHE A 238 -0.41 2.87 21.33
CA PHE A 238 0.34 1.78 21.90
C PHE A 238 1.55 1.52 21.01
N SER A 239 2.71 1.87 21.56
CA SER A 239 4.03 1.33 21.23
C SER A 239 3.94 -0.03 20.53
N PHE A 240 4.31 -0.07 19.26
CA PHE A 240 4.70 -1.31 18.61
C PHE A 240 5.98 -1.83 19.31
N CYS A 241 5.83 -2.81 20.20
CA CYS A 241 6.91 -3.71 20.56
C CYS A 241 6.59 -5.08 19.95
N PHE A 242 7.48 -5.47 19.02
CA PHE A 242 7.78 -6.77 18.41
C PHE A 242 6.93 -7.99 18.79
#